data_AF-A0A1H1SR26-F1
#
_entry.id   AF-A0A1H1SR26-F1
#
_cell.length_a   1.000
_cell.length_b   1.000
_cell.length_c   1.000
_cell.angle_alpha   90.00
_cell.angle_beta   90.00
_cell.angle_gamma   90.00
#
_symmetry.space_group_name_H-M   'P 1'
#
loop_
_entity.id
_entity.type
_entity.pdbx_description
1 polymer ?
#
loop_
_entity_poly.entity_id
_entity_poly.type
_entity_poly.pdbx_seq_one_letter_code
_entity_poly.pdbx_strand_id
1 'polypeptide(L)'
;MKNRFLALITVALVGSGSLSAQSGDCATMAALAYDDAKAKNYDAAYPALMKVKEECPKYSLATYQYLERAIEDKIRKAEEGDKNELIEELISVWETRLELYPGKTEKARVYTDIAQLKYDNKMGSKDELFMAFDKVWNEDKENFTSPKGLYAYFDLVVEMQDEGERSLQDVFDMYDRVFAKIETEENAAAENLAPLLKKQEEGEDLSTKEQKQIKYAEINLKNYSNVKAALNAKLGARADCDNLVPLYKKDFEAKKTEVTWLKNVNARLSAKDCTEDPLFVQVSEALHQLEPSAKSAYSLGQLAESEGKSSKALEYYNEAAELETDKSDQAKIYYRIANNYKDKGSYGQARSFYRKALNSKPSLGSAYLQIANMYAKSANNCGEDAFSKRAVYWLAADYASRAARVDPSISSNANQAAAAYRGRAPQKSDVFQSSKNAGDAISIGCWIGETVRIPNL
;
A
#
# COMPACT_ATOMS: atom_id res chain seq x y z
N MET A 1 -48.40 89.18 -55.42
CA MET A 1 -47.28 88.24 -55.16
C MET A 1 -47.71 86.88 -55.70
N LYS A 2 -47.37 86.51 -56.94
CA LYS A 2 -46.24 85.66 -57.33
C LYS A 2 -46.00 84.49 -56.34
N ASN A 3 -46.26 83.26 -56.79
CA ASN A 3 -45.18 82.28 -56.95
C ASN A 3 -45.54 81.17 -57.93
N ARG A 4 -44.54 80.82 -58.74
CA ARG A 4 -44.58 79.92 -59.90
C ARG A 4 -44.01 78.55 -59.52
N PHE A 5 -44.61 77.52 -60.11
CA PHE A 5 -44.03 76.29 -60.68
C PHE A 5 -42.65 75.82 -60.21
N LEU A 6 -42.61 74.59 -59.66
CA LEU A 6 -41.42 73.75 -59.60
C LEU A 6 -41.61 72.53 -60.52
N ALA A 7 -40.62 72.28 -61.37
CA ALA A 7 -40.54 71.17 -62.30
C ALA A 7 -39.65 70.04 -61.75
N LEU A 8 -40.04 68.82 -62.15
CA LEU A 8 -39.38 67.52 -61.95
C LEU A 8 -37.96 67.46 -62.49
N ILE A 9 -37.08 66.72 -61.80
CA ILE A 9 -36.01 65.92 -62.42
C ILE A 9 -35.91 64.56 -61.71
N THR A 10 -36.33 63.52 -62.42
CA THR A 10 -36.04 62.11 -62.18
C THR A 10 -34.65 61.75 -62.70
N VAL A 11 -33.83 61.09 -61.89
CA VAL A 11 -32.67 60.31 -62.33
C VAL A 11 -32.86 58.89 -61.83
N ALA A 12 -33.01 57.96 -62.77
CA ALA A 12 -32.91 56.53 -62.54
C ALA A 12 -31.46 56.10 -62.77
N LEU A 13 -30.88 55.35 -61.83
CA LEU A 13 -29.68 54.57 -62.03
C LEU A 13 -29.94 53.15 -61.53
N VAL A 14 -30.01 52.23 -62.49
CA VAL A 14 -30.07 50.79 -62.30
C VAL A 14 -28.68 50.33 -61.86
N GLY A 15 -28.60 49.75 -60.66
CA GLY A 15 -27.42 49.06 -60.16
C GLY A 15 -27.75 47.58 -59.98
N SER A 16 -27.18 46.74 -60.84
CA SER A 16 -27.23 45.28 -60.78
C SER A 16 -26.48 44.78 -59.53
N GLY A 17 -27.21 44.59 -58.44
CA GLY A 17 -26.70 43.88 -57.27
C GLY A 17 -26.97 42.39 -57.41
N SER A 18 -25.95 41.63 -57.81
CA SER A 18 -25.89 40.20 -57.54
C SER A 18 -26.10 39.97 -56.04
N LEU A 19 -27.23 39.35 -55.68
CA LEU A 19 -27.49 38.82 -54.35
C LEU A 19 -26.54 37.66 -54.09
N SER A 20 -25.31 37.97 -53.69
CA SER A 20 -24.49 37.04 -52.92
C SER A 20 -25.04 37.06 -51.51
N ALA A 21 -25.71 35.98 -51.10
CA ALA A 21 -26.09 35.76 -49.71
C ALA A 21 -24.84 35.96 -48.83
N GLN A 22 -24.88 36.96 -47.94
CA GLN A 22 -23.80 37.21 -47.00
C GLN A 22 -23.66 35.99 -46.10
N SER A 23 -22.51 35.32 -46.19
CA SER A 23 -21.98 34.48 -45.12
C SER A 23 -22.09 35.25 -43.81
N GLY A 24 -22.85 34.74 -42.84
CA GLY A 24 -22.98 35.37 -41.55
C GLY A 24 -21.59 35.58 -40.93
N ASP A 25 -21.36 36.77 -40.36
CA ASP A 25 -20.13 37.04 -39.63
C ASP A 25 -19.97 36.03 -38.49
N CYS A 26 -18.96 35.16 -38.58
CA CYS A 26 -18.68 34.10 -37.60
C CYS A 26 -18.61 34.64 -36.17
N ALA A 27 -18.17 35.88 -35.98
CA ALA A 27 -18.15 36.52 -34.67
C ALA A 27 -19.56 36.75 -34.11
N THR A 28 -20.48 37.24 -34.95
CA THR A 28 -21.89 37.44 -34.59
C THR A 28 -22.57 36.11 -34.26
N MET A 29 -22.35 35.06 -35.06
CA MET A 29 -22.93 33.73 -34.82
C MET A 29 -22.44 33.12 -33.52
N ALA A 30 -21.13 33.23 -33.25
CA ALA A 30 -20.52 32.70 -32.05
C ALA A 30 -20.90 33.49 -30.79
N ALA A 31 -21.05 34.81 -30.87
CA ALA A 31 -21.34 35.65 -29.71
C ALA A 31 -22.63 35.22 -28.99
N LEU A 32 -23.73 35.10 -29.73
CA LEU A 32 -25.01 34.68 -29.16
C LEU A 32 -24.94 33.27 -28.57
N ALA A 33 -24.39 32.32 -29.32
CA ALA A 33 -24.25 30.93 -28.89
C ALA A 33 -23.41 30.79 -27.60
N TYR A 34 -22.32 31.57 -27.49
CA TYR A 34 -21.44 31.53 -26.33
C TYR A 34 -22.06 32.20 -25.12
N ASP A 35 -22.86 33.25 -25.30
CA ASP A 35 -23.50 33.94 -24.18
C ASP A 35 -24.59 33.06 -23.55
N ASP A 36 -25.39 32.36 -24.36
CA ASP A 36 -26.33 31.34 -23.87
C ASP A 36 -25.60 30.19 -23.15
N ALA A 37 -24.50 29.69 -23.73
CA ALA A 37 -23.72 28.61 -23.12
C ALA A 37 -23.05 29.02 -21.80
N LYS A 38 -22.55 30.27 -21.69
CA LYS A 38 -22.01 30.84 -20.43
C LYS A 38 -23.10 30.96 -19.36
N ALA A 39 -24.31 31.33 -19.76
CA ALA A 39 -25.48 31.36 -18.89
C ALA A 39 -26.01 29.96 -18.53
N LYS A 40 -25.40 28.88 -19.05
CA LYS A 40 -25.83 27.48 -18.93
C LYS A 40 -27.21 27.20 -19.53
N ASN A 41 -27.66 28.04 -20.45
CA ASN A 41 -28.88 27.84 -21.22
C ASN A 41 -28.58 26.91 -22.41
N TYR A 42 -28.24 25.65 -22.12
CA TYR A 42 -27.73 24.71 -23.12
C TYR A 42 -28.77 24.33 -24.18
N ASP A 43 -30.05 24.36 -23.85
CA ASP A 43 -31.13 24.06 -24.80
C ASP A 43 -31.21 25.12 -25.92
N ALA A 44 -31.00 26.40 -25.58
CA ALA A 44 -30.91 27.47 -26.57
C ALA A 44 -29.54 27.52 -27.26
N ALA A 45 -28.45 27.28 -26.52
CA ALA A 45 -27.10 27.36 -27.04
C ALA A 45 -26.79 26.29 -28.09
N TYR A 46 -27.23 25.04 -27.85
CA TYR A 46 -26.88 23.89 -28.68
C TYR A 46 -27.14 24.07 -30.19
N PRO A 47 -28.35 24.44 -30.67
CA PRO A 47 -28.57 24.61 -32.11
C PRO A 47 -27.71 25.73 -32.72
N ALA A 48 -27.46 26.81 -31.96
CA ALA A 48 -26.60 27.90 -32.42
C ALA A 48 -25.12 27.47 -32.46
N LEU A 49 -24.66 26.70 -31.48
CA LEU A 49 -23.31 26.14 -31.45
C LEU A 49 -23.06 25.14 -32.58
N MET A 50 -24.05 24.30 -32.90
CA MET A 50 -23.98 23.38 -34.05
C MET A 50 -23.85 24.15 -35.36
N LYS A 51 -24.62 25.23 -35.52
CA LYS A 51 -24.49 26.13 -36.68
C LYS A 51 -23.10 26.75 -36.78
N VAL A 52 -22.49 27.16 -35.65
CA VAL A 52 -21.12 27.67 -35.63
C VAL A 52 -20.10 26.57 -35.98
N LYS A 53 -20.31 25.33 -35.51
CA LYS A 53 -19.47 24.17 -35.89
C LYS A 53 -19.53 23.91 -37.40
N GLU A 54 -20.70 24.01 -38.02
CA GLU A 54 -20.91 23.76 -39.45
C GLU A 54 -20.40 24.89 -40.36
N GLU A 55 -20.78 26.14 -40.07
CA GLU A 55 -20.47 27.28 -40.95
C GLU A 55 -19.13 27.93 -40.62
N CYS A 56 -18.67 27.84 -39.38
CA CYS A 56 -17.47 28.51 -38.87
C CYS A 56 -16.55 27.56 -38.04
N PRO A 57 -16.23 26.34 -38.50
CA PRO A 57 -15.58 25.29 -37.70
C PRO A 57 -14.23 25.69 -37.08
N LYS A 58 -13.50 26.60 -37.75
CA LYS A 58 -12.16 27.05 -37.33
C LYS A 58 -12.17 28.36 -36.53
N TYR A 59 -13.34 28.98 -36.33
CA TYR A 59 -13.44 30.29 -35.69
C TYR A 59 -12.91 30.27 -34.25
N SER A 60 -13.30 29.29 -33.44
CA SER A 60 -12.79 29.16 -32.07
C SER A 60 -12.94 27.76 -31.50
N LEU A 61 -11.93 27.34 -30.74
CA LEU A 61 -11.96 26.13 -29.90
C LEU A 61 -13.15 26.14 -28.92
N ALA A 62 -13.60 27.34 -28.51
CA ALA A 62 -14.69 27.50 -27.56
C ALA A 62 -16.00 26.89 -28.04
N THR A 63 -16.27 26.87 -29.36
CA THR A 63 -17.46 26.20 -29.93
C THR A 63 -17.54 24.76 -29.45
N TYR A 64 -16.45 24.02 -29.58
CA TYR A 64 -16.38 22.61 -29.21
C TYR A 64 -16.45 22.40 -27.70
N GLN A 65 -15.83 23.28 -26.91
CA GLN A 65 -15.91 23.24 -25.44
C GLN A 65 -17.32 23.52 -24.92
N TYR A 66 -18.08 24.39 -25.59
CA TYR A 66 -19.48 24.65 -25.23
C TYR A 66 -20.42 23.57 -25.76
N LEU A 67 -20.15 22.99 -26.94
CA LEU A 67 -20.89 21.84 -27.45
C LEU A 67 -20.74 20.64 -26.52
N GLU A 68 -19.53 20.33 -26.07
CA GLU A 68 -19.25 19.29 -25.07
C GLU A 68 -20.18 19.43 -23.86
N ARG A 69 -20.20 20.62 -23.23
CA ARG A 69 -21.07 20.89 -22.06
C ARG A 69 -22.56 20.78 -22.38
N ALA A 70 -22.97 21.27 -23.56
CA ALA A 70 -24.38 21.25 -23.94
C ALA A 70 -24.86 19.82 -24.22
N ILE A 71 -24.04 19.00 -24.89
CA ILE A 71 -24.36 17.60 -25.18
C ILE A 71 -24.30 16.77 -23.90
N GLU A 72 -23.33 16.98 -23.00
CA GLU A 72 -23.28 16.33 -21.69
C GLU A 72 -24.53 16.63 -20.83
N ASP A 73 -25.03 17.86 -20.87
CA ASP A 73 -26.29 18.23 -20.20
C ASP A 73 -27.49 17.51 -20.82
N LYS A 74 -27.54 17.40 -22.16
CA LYS A 74 -28.56 16.63 -22.87
C LYS A 74 -28.51 15.14 -22.53
N ILE A 75 -27.33 14.51 -22.55
CA ILE A 75 -27.14 13.09 -22.18
C ILE A 75 -27.65 12.83 -20.76
N ARG A 76 -27.39 13.74 -19.82
CA ARG A 76 -27.84 13.63 -18.44
C ARG A 76 -29.36 13.70 -18.29
N LYS A 77 -30.03 14.45 -19.16
CA LYS A 77 -31.49 14.63 -19.18
C LYS A 77 -32.22 13.58 -20.04
N ALA A 78 -31.51 12.90 -20.92
CA ALA A 78 -32.06 11.94 -21.86
C ALA A 78 -32.45 10.62 -21.18
N GLU A 79 -33.52 10.00 -21.68
CA GLU A 79 -33.89 8.62 -21.37
C GLU A 79 -32.84 7.65 -21.97
N GLU A 80 -32.72 6.46 -21.39
CA GLU A 80 -31.64 5.51 -21.74
C GLU A 80 -31.58 5.15 -23.23
N GLY A 81 -32.73 5.07 -23.91
CA GLY A 81 -32.82 4.74 -25.34
C GLY A 81 -32.31 5.83 -26.28
N ASP A 82 -32.25 7.09 -25.83
CA ASP A 82 -31.92 8.26 -26.66
C ASP A 82 -30.46 8.71 -26.48
N LYS A 83 -29.71 8.11 -25.55
CA LYS A 83 -28.34 8.53 -25.21
C LYS A 83 -27.31 8.20 -26.28
N ASN A 84 -27.48 7.10 -27.02
CA ASN A 84 -26.47 6.62 -27.96
C ASN A 84 -26.15 7.63 -29.06
N GLU A 85 -27.18 8.28 -29.64
CA GLU A 85 -26.98 9.30 -30.69
C GLU A 85 -26.24 10.52 -30.13
N LEU A 86 -26.60 10.98 -28.93
CA LEU A 86 -25.94 12.09 -28.25
C LEU A 86 -24.49 11.76 -27.89
N ILE A 87 -24.20 10.51 -27.51
CA ILE A 87 -22.84 10.04 -27.21
C ILE A 87 -21.98 10.04 -28.47
N GLU A 88 -22.48 9.50 -29.59
CA GLU A 88 -21.76 9.55 -30.87
C GLU A 88 -21.54 11.00 -31.36
N GLU A 89 -22.51 11.89 -31.12
CA GLU A 89 -22.33 13.31 -31.42
C GLU A 89 -21.25 13.97 -30.55
N LEU A 90 -21.21 13.64 -29.25
CA LEU A 90 -20.17 14.13 -28.34
C LEU A 90 -18.78 13.65 -28.78
N ILE A 91 -18.66 12.38 -29.16
CA ILE A 91 -17.43 11.81 -29.70
C ILE A 91 -17.01 12.57 -30.96
N SER A 92 -17.94 12.81 -31.90
CA SER A 92 -17.67 13.61 -33.10
C SER A 92 -17.16 15.01 -32.77
N VAL A 93 -17.74 15.67 -31.75
CA VAL A 93 -17.29 16.99 -31.28
C VAL A 93 -15.85 16.95 -30.77
N TRP A 94 -15.48 15.92 -30.00
CA TRP A 94 -14.11 15.74 -29.51
C TRP A 94 -13.11 15.43 -30.62
N GLU A 95 -13.46 14.55 -31.56
CA GLU A 95 -12.61 14.20 -32.70
C GLU A 95 -12.39 15.40 -33.63
N THR A 96 -13.46 16.13 -33.95
CA THR A 96 -13.37 17.35 -34.77
C THR A 96 -12.51 18.41 -34.09
N ARG A 97 -12.66 18.56 -32.76
CA ARG A 97 -11.82 19.47 -31.96
C ARG A 97 -10.34 19.08 -32.03
N LEU A 98 -10.04 17.79 -31.92
CA LEU A 98 -8.68 17.28 -32.00
C LEU A 98 -8.08 17.50 -33.40
N GLU A 99 -8.85 17.29 -34.46
CA GLU A 99 -8.42 17.52 -35.86
C GLU A 99 -8.12 18.99 -36.14
N LEU A 100 -9.01 19.90 -35.71
CA LEU A 100 -8.89 21.32 -36.02
C LEU A 100 -7.94 22.09 -35.09
N TYR A 101 -7.77 21.61 -33.86
CA TYR A 101 -6.95 22.27 -32.84
C TYR A 101 -5.99 21.29 -32.14
N PRO A 102 -5.13 20.56 -32.87
CA PRO A 102 -4.26 19.54 -32.30
C PRO A 102 -3.24 20.12 -31.30
N GLY A 103 -2.75 21.34 -31.53
CA GLY A 103 -1.82 22.01 -30.61
C GLY A 103 -2.47 22.56 -29.32
N LYS A 104 -3.80 22.51 -29.20
CA LYS A 104 -4.56 22.97 -28.02
C LYS A 104 -5.47 21.88 -27.45
N THR A 105 -5.33 20.65 -27.95
CA THR A 105 -6.16 19.51 -27.58
C THR A 105 -5.25 18.33 -27.36
N GLU A 106 -5.20 17.86 -26.13
CA GLU A 106 -4.34 16.75 -25.73
C GLU A 106 -4.91 15.43 -26.25
N LYS A 107 -4.19 14.81 -27.20
CA LYS A 107 -4.65 13.62 -27.94
C LYS A 107 -4.99 12.45 -27.01
N ALA A 108 -4.10 12.11 -26.08
CA ALA A 108 -4.29 11.01 -25.13
C ALA A 108 -5.54 11.21 -24.27
N ARG A 109 -5.76 12.44 -23.79
CA ARG A 109 -6.95 12.79 -23.02
C ARG A 109 -8.23 12.59 -23.83
N VAL A 110 -8.29 13.09 -25.07
CA VAL A 110 -9.47 12.90 -25.94
C VAL A 110 -9.78 11.42 -26.15
N TYR A 111 -8.78 10.61 -26.45
CA TYR A 111 -8.99 9.17 -26.64
C TYR A 111 -9.39 8.45 -25.35
N THR A 112 -8.85 8.87 -24.21
CA THR A 112 -9.26 8.35 -22.89
C THR A 112 -10.70 8.74 -22.59
N ASP A 113 -11.10 9.98 -22.86
CA ASP A 113 -12.46 10.48 -22.62
C ASP A 113 -13.48 9.76 -23.53
N ILE A 114 -13.14 9.51 -24.81
CA ILE A 114 -13.95 8.69 -25.73
C ILE A 114 -14.11 7.27 -25.20
N ALA A 115 -13.01 6.60 -24.86
CA ALA A 115 -13.04 5.23 -24.34
C ALA A 115 -13.85 5.13 -23.05
N GLN A 116 -13.67 6.10 -22.15
CA GLN A 116 -14.42 6.19 -20.89
C GLN A 116 -15.91 6.42 -21.12
N LEU A 117 -16.28 7.32 -22.04
CA LEU A 117 -17.68 7.61 -22.35
C LEU A 117 -18.38 6.35 -22.90
N LYS A 118 -17.72 5.63 -23.80
CA LYS A 118 -18.26 4.36 -24.33
C LYS A 118 -18.35 3.29 -23.23
N TYR A 119 -17.34 3.17 -22.38
CA TYR A 119 -17.33 2.25 -21.24
C TYR A 119 -18.50 2.52 -20.27
N ASP A 120 -18.68 3.78 -19.86
CA ASP A 120 -19.72 4.19 -18.91
C ASP A 120 -21.13 3.89 -19.42
N ASN A 121 -21.32 3.89 -20.74
CA ASN A 121 -22.60 3.66 -21.40
C ASN A 121 -22.70 2.27 -22.07
N LYS A 122 -21.74 1.37 -21.81
CA LYS A 122 -21.73 -0.01 -22.34
C LYS A 122 -21.83 -0.07 -23.88
N MET A 123 -21.16 0.86 -24.56
CA MET A 123 -21.16 0.95 -26.03
C MET A 123 -19.93 0.24 -26.61
N GLY A 124 -20.18 -0.86 -27.32
CA GLY A 124 -19.14 -1.71 -27.91
C GLY A 124 -18.83 -2.96 -27.07
N SER A 125 -18.05 -3.87 -27.64
CA SER A 125 -17.56 -5.06 -26.94
C SER A 125 -16.44 -4.72 -25.95
N LYS A 126 -16.20 -5.63 -24.99
CA LYS A 126 -15.12 -5.44 -24.00
C LYS A 126 -13.75 -5.39 -24.64
N ASP A 127 -13.51 -6.18 -25.70
CA ASP A 127 -12.25 -6.16 -26.45
C ASP A 127 -12.05 -4.83 -27.18
N GLU A 128 -13.09 -4.31 -27.85
CA GLU A 128 -13.02 -2.98 -28.49
C GLU A 128 -12.74 -1.85 -27.48
N LEU A 129 -13.43 -1.86 -26.33
CA LEU A 129 -13.21 -0.89 -25.25
C LEU A 129 -11.80 -1.03 -24.66
N PHE A 130 -11.33 -2.27 -24.47
CA PHE A 130 -9.98 -2.54 -23.98
C PHE A 130 -8.94 -2.01 -24.95
N MET A 131 -9.07 -2.31 -26.24
CA MET A 131 -8.15 -1.82 -27.28
C MET A 131 -8.13 -0.29 -27.36
N ALA A 132 -9.25 0.37 -27.09
CA ALA A 132 -9.30 1.83 -27.04
C ALA A 132 -8.40 2.40 -25.92
N PHE A 133 -8.45 1.83 -24.72
CA PHE A 133 -7.55 2.21 -23.62
C PHE A 133 -6.10 1.74 -23.86
N ASP A 134 -5.90 0.52 -24.37
CA ASP A 134 -4.58 -0.05 -24.66
C ASP A 134 -3.83 0.77 -25.72
N LYS A 135 -4.55 1.34 -26.70
CA LYS A 135 -3.98 2.28 -27.66
C LYS A 135 -3.42 3.53 -26.98
N VAL A 136 -4.16 4.13 -26.05
CA VAL A 136 -3.66 5.30 -25.28
C VAL A 136 -2.43 4.89 -24.48
N TRP A 137 -2.49 3.73 -23.81
CA TRP A 137 -1.37 3.20 -23.05
C TRP A 137 -0.10 3.03 -23.89
N ASN A 138 -0.21 2.52 -25.12
CA ASN A 138 0.94 2.25 -25.97
C ASN A 138 1.44 3.47 -26.75
N GLU A 139 0.55 4.38 -27.16
CA GLU A 139 0.93 5.56 -27.95
C GLU A 139 1.36 6.75 -27.07
N ASP A 140 0.79 6.91 -25.87
CA ASP A 140 0.99 8.08 -25.03
C ASP A 140 0.74 7.78 -23.54
N LYS A 141 1.51 6.82 -23.02
CA LYS A 141 1.43 6.37 -21.61
C LYS A 141 1.56 7.51 -20.61
N GLU A 142 2.41 8.48 -20.88
CA GLU A 142 2.69 9.59 -19.96
C GLU A 142 1.42 10.37 -19.65
N ASN A 143 0.63 10.67 -20.68
CA ASN A 143 -0.61 11.44 -20.56
C ASN A 143 -1.85 10.60 -20.19
N PHE A 144 -1.73 9.27 -20.05
CA PHE A 144 -2.82 8.44 -19.52
C PHE A 144 -2.93 8.55 -17.98
N THR A 145 -3.49 9.67 -17.53
CA THR A 145 -3.54 10.07 -16.11
C THR A 145 -4.94 10.03 -15.50
N SER A 146 -5.97 9.60 -16.24
CA SER A 146 -7.34 9.54 -15.69
C SER A 146 -7.46 8.38 -14.69
N PRO A 147 -7.78 8.63 -13.39
CA PRO A 147 -8.00 7.54 -12.44
C PRO A 147 -9.13 6.61 -12.91
N LYS A 148 -10.22 7.19 -13.44
CA LYS A 148 -11.37 6.43 -13.93
C LYS A 148 -11.00 5.58 -15.16
N GLY A 149 -10.21 6.14 -16.09
CA GLY A 149 -9.74 5.42 -17.27
C GLY A 149 -8.80 4.27 -16.91
N LEU A 150 -7.87 4.49 -15.98
CA LEU A 150 -6.99 3.44 -15.45
C LEU A 150 -7.79 2.32 -14.78
N TYR A 151 -8.83 2.66 -14.02
CA TYR A 151 -9.76 1.68 -13.45
C TYR A 151 -10.47 0.88 -14.55
N ALA A 152 -11.11 1.54 -15.52
CA ALA A 152 -11.86 0.87 -16.60
C ALA A 152 -10.96 -0.05 -17.43
N TYR A 153 -9.72 0.39 -17.72
CA TYR A 153 -8.73 -0.41 -18.44
C TYR A 153 -8.38 -1.72 -17.71
N PHE A 154 -8.24 -1.66 -16.37
CA PHE A 154 -8.08 -2.87 -15.55
C PHE A 154 -9.37 -3.69 -15.46
N ASP A 155 -10.50 -3.03 -15.26
CA ASP A 155 -11.81 -3.68 -15.06
C ASP A 155 -12.21 -4.54 -16.26
N LEU A 156 -11.97 -4.06 -17.48
CA LEU A 156 -12.25 -4.81 -18.70
C LEU A 156 -11.49 -6.15 -18.76
N VAL A 157 -10.24 -6.21 -18.28
CA VAL A 157 -9.47 -7.46 -18.22
C VAL A 157 -10.08 -8.42 -17.20
N VAL A 158 -10.52 -7.87 -16.06
CA VAL A 158 -11.21 -8.66 -15.02
C VAL A 158 -12.52 -9.24 -15.55
N GLU A 159 -13.33 -8.42 -16.22
CA GLU A 159 -14.60 -8.88 -16.79
C GLU A 159 -14.39 -9.94 -17.89
N MET A 160 -13.44 -9.73 -18.80
CA MET A 160 -13.10 -10.73 -19.82
C MET A 160 -12.52 -12.02 -19.19
N GLN A 161 -11.83 -11.93 -18.05
CA GLN A 161 -11.37 -13.11 -17.31
C GLN A 161 -12.55 -13.87 -16.69
N ASP A 162 -13.54 -13.16 -16.12
CA ASP A 162 -14.76 -13.78 -15.58
C ASP A 162 -15.56 -14.52 -16.65
N GLU A 163 -15.45 -14.10 -17.91
CA GLU A 163 -16.05 -14.73 -19.09
C GLU A 163 -15.19 -15.85 -19.70
N GLY A 164 -13.97 -16.07 -19.18
CA GLY A 164 -13.03 -17.08 -19.66
C GLY A 164 -12.28 -16.69 -20.94
N GLU A 165 -12.38 -15.43 -21.38
CA GLU A 165 -11.69 -14.91 -22.58
C GLU A 165 -10.24 -14.48 -22.27
N ARG A 166 -9.93 -14.20 -21.01
CA ARG A 166 -8.59 -13.88 -20.52
C ARG A 166 -8.16 -14.84 -19.43
N SER A 167 -6.85 -15.03 -19.30
CA SER A 167 -6.27 -15.81 -18.22
C SER A 167 -6.22 -15.02 -16.93
N LEU A 168 -6.12 -15.72 -15.80
CA LEU A 168 -5.88 -15.06 -14.52
C LEU A 168 -4.53 -14.32 -14.49
N GLN A 169 -3.52 -14.82 -15.21
CA GLN A 169 -2.25 -14.13 -15.40
C GLN A 169 -2.45 -12.73 -16.01
N ASP A 170 -3.33 -12.59 -17.02
CA ASP A 170 -3.59 -11.30 -17.66
C ASP A 170 -4.14 -10.28 -16.65
N VAL A 171 -4.96 -10.73 -15.69
CA VAL A 171 -5.47 -9.88 -14.59
C VAL A 171 -4.33 -9.42 -13.69
N PHE A 172 -3.41 -10.32 -13.31
CA PHE A 172 -2.26 -9.97 -12.48
C PHE A 172 -1.31 -9.02 -13.19
N ASP A 173 -1.01 -9.26 -14.46
CA ASP A 173 -0.14 -8.41 -15.26
C ASP A 173 -0.77 -7.01 -15.44
N MET A 174 -2.09 -6.95 -15.67
CA MET A 174 -2.79 -5.67 -15.77
C MET A 174 -2.86 -4.95 -14.42
N TYR A 175 -3.07 -5.68 -13.32
CA TYR A 175 -3.01 -5.12 -11.97
C TYR A 175 -1.66 -4.44 -11.72
N ASP A 176 -0.55 -5.15 -11.94
CA ASP A 176 0.80 -4.61 -11.70
C ASP A 176 1.08 -3.40 -12.60
N ARG A 177 0.68 -3.49 -13.87
CA ARG A 177 0.79 -2.41 -14.85
C ARG A 177 0.07 -1.14 -14.41
N VAL A 178 -1.22 -1.24 -14.08
CA VAL A 178 -2.05 -0.08 -13.72
C VAL A 178 -1.64 0.45 -12.34
N PHE A 179 -1.37 -0.42 -11.38
CA PHE A 179 -0.97 -0.01 -10.03
C PHE A 179 0.32 0.80 -10.05
N ALA A 180 1.34 0.37 -10.81
CA ALA A 180 2.60 1.09 -10.96
C ALA A 180 2.41 2.47 -11.64
N LYS A 181 1.51 2.58 -12.63
CA LYS A 181 1.16 3.87 -13.21
C LYS A 181 0.50 4.78 -12.18
N ILE A 182 -0.45 4.28 -11.38
CA ILE A 182 -1.08 5.07 -10.32
C ILE A 182 -0.03 5.57 -9.31
N GLU A 183 0.92 4.73 -8.88
CA GLU A 183 2.01 5.16 -7.98
C GLU A 183 2.86 6.28 -8.59
N THR A 184 3.15 6.19 -9.88
CA THR A 184 3.89 7.24 -10.61
C THR A 184 3.15 8.58 -10.54
N GLU A 185 1.83 8.57 -10.79
CA GLU A 185 1.00 9.77 -10.77
C GLU A 185 0.81 10.35 -9.36
N GLU A 186 0.65 9.49 -8.35
CA GLU A 186 0.57 9.94 -6.96
C GLU A 186 1.87 10.61 -6.50
N ASN A 187 3.02 10.04 -6.85
CA ASN A 187 4.32 10.61 -6.52
C ASN A 187 4.51 11.97 -7.22
N ALA A 188 4.21 12.05 -8.51
CA ALA A 188 4.29 13.32 -9.25
C ALA A 188 3.34 14.38 -8.66
N ALA A 189 2.12 14.01 -8.27
CA ALA A 189 1.19 14.92 -7.61
C ALA A 189 1.70 15.37 -6.23
N ALA A 190 2.26 14.46 -5.43
CA ALA A 190 2.82 14.76 -4.12
C ALA A 190 4.05 15.68 -4.21
N GLU A 191 4.97 15.44 -5.14
CA GLU A 191 6.14 16.30 -5.39
C GLU A 191 5.73 17.72 -5.78
N ASN A 192 4.71 17.86 -6.64
CA ASN A 192 4.17 19.15 -7.03
C ASN A 192 3.42 19.87 -5.90
N LEU A 193 2.83 19.13 -4.96
CA LEU A 193 2.13 19.67 -3.79
C LEU A 193 3.09 20.13 -2.70
N ALA A 194 4.19 19.42 -2.47
CA ALA A 194 5.13 19.68 -1.39
C ALA A 194 5.54 21.16 -1.23
N PRO A 195 5.96 21.90 -2.28
CA PRO A 195 6.31 23.32 -2.14
C PRO A 195 5.12 24.21 -1.79
N LEU A 196 3.91 23.87 -2.25
CA LEU A 196 2.70 24.65 -1.98
C LEU A 196 2.21 24.44 -0.53
N LEU A 197 2.31 23.19 -0.04
CA LEU A 197 2.01 22.87 1.36
C LEU A 197 3.00 23.57 2.29
N LYS A 198 4.29 23.59 1.94
CA LYS A 198 5.30 24.32 2.70
C LYS A 198 4.98 25.82 2.82
N LYS A 199 4.64 26.48 1.71
CA LYS A 199 4.19 27.90 1.74
C LYS A 199 3.01 28.11 2.69
N GLN A 200 2.04 27.20 2.64
CA GLN A 200 0.86 27.25 3.51
C GLN A 200 1.22 27.08 5.00
N GLU A 201 2.14 26.16 5.32
CA GLU A 201 2.64 25.94 6.69
C GLU A 201 3.48 27.12 7.20
N GLU A 202 4.23 27.78 6.33
CA GLU A 202 5.02 28.98 6.62
C GLU A 202 4.17 30.26 6.71
N GLY A 203 2.86 30.17 6.42
CA GLY A 203 1.92 31.28 6.50
C GLY A 203 2.03 32.27 5.34
N GLU A 204 2.61 31.86 4.20
CA GLU A 204 2.66 32.67 2.99
C GLU A 204 1.30 32.70 2.27
N ASP A 205 0.97 33.83 1.64
CA ASP A 205 -0.26 33.98 0.86
C ASP A 205 -0.20 33.14 -0.44
N LEU A 206 -1.17 32.22 -0.59
CA LEU A 206 -1.35 31.44 -1.82
C LEU A 206 -2.18 32.22 -2.85
N SER A 207 -1.71 32.26 -4.09
CA SER A 207 -2.49 32.79 -5.21
C SER A 207 -3.72 31.92 -5.50
N THR A 208 -4.75 32.48 -6.16
CA THR A 208 -5.92 31.70 -6.60
C THR A 208 -5.55 30.53 -7.52
N LYS A 209 -4.42 30.63 -8.25
CA LYS A 209 -3.92 29.54 -9.09
C LYS A 209 -3.35 28.40 -8.24
N GLU A 210 -2.54 28.71 -7.24
CA GLU A 210 -1.96 27.72 -6.32
C GLU A 210 -3.05 27.02 -5.51
N GLN A 211 -4.04 27.76 -5.00
CA GLN A 211 -5.19 27.17 -4.30
C GLN A 211 -5.97 26.16 -5.17
N LYS A 212 -6.16 26.47 -6.46
CA LYS A 212 -6.78 25.54 -7.41
C LYS A 212 -5.90 24.32 -7.66
N GLN A 213 -4.59 24.51 -7.81
CA GLN A 213 -3.65 23.41 -8.02
C GLN A 213 -3.66 22.44 -6.84
N ILE A 214 -3.64 22.94 -5.60
CA ILE A 214 -3.76 22.12 -4.39
C ILE A 214 -5.06 21.31 -4.44
N LYS A 215 -6.20 21.98 -4.63
CA LYS A 215 -7.51 21.33 -4.66
C LYS A 215 -7.60 20.22 -5.72
N TYR A 216 -7.06 20.46 -6.92
CA TYR A 216 -7.09 19.44 -7.98
C TYR A 216 -6.18 18.25 -7.66
N ALA A 217 -4.99 18.49 -7.12
CA ALA A 217 -4.09 17.43 -6.73
C ALA A 217 -4.68 16.59 -5.59
N GLU A 218 -5.30 17.20 -4.57
CA GLU A 218 -6.00 16.49 -3.49
C GLU A 218 -7.16 15.60 -4.01
N ILE A 219 -7.97 16.13 -4.94
CA ILE A 219 -9.05 15.36 -5.57
C ILE A 219 -8.47 14.17 -6.33
N ASN A 220 -7.41 14.38 -7.11
CA ASN A 220 -6.78 13.31 -7.89
C ASN A 220 -6.14 12.25 -6.99
N LEU A 221 -5.39 12.64 -5.96
CA LEU A 221 -4.81 11.71 -4.97
C LEU A 221 -5.90 10.87 -4.29
N LYS A 222 -7.01 11.49 -3.89
CA LYS A 222 -8.16 10.76 -3.35
C LYS A 222 -8.75 9.77 -4.35
N ASN A 223 -8.89 10.17 -5.61
CA ASN A 223 -9.42 9.31 -6.65
C ASN A 223 -8.47 8.13 -6.93
N TYR A 224 -7.17 8.35 -7.01
CA TYR A 224 -6.17 7.28 -7.15
C TYR A 224 -6.21 6.30 -5.98
N SER A 225 -6.32 6.78 -4.75
CA SER A 225 -6.50 5.93 -3.57
C SER A 225 -7.76 5.06 -3.67
N ASN A 226 -8.90 5.64 -4.10
CA ASN A 226 -10.14 4.89 -4.33
C ASN A 226 -9.97 3.83 -5.44
N VAL A 227 -9.28 4.17 -6.53
CA VAL A 227 -9.01 3.22 -7.62
C VAL A 227 -8.11 2.08 -7.14
N LYS A 228 -7.03 2.36 -6.40
CA LYS A 228 -6.19 1.30 -5.80
C LYS A 228 -7.00 0.38 -4.90
N ALA A 229 -7.90 0.92 -4.09
CA ALA A 229 -8.79 0.12 -3.25
C ALA A 229 -9.71 -0.78 -4.09
N ALA A 230 -10.26 -0.28 -5.19
CA ALA A 230 -11.11 -1.05 -6.09
C ALA A 230 -10.32 -2.16 -6.84
N LEU A 231 -9.10 -1.85 -7.30
CA LEU A 231 -8.17 -2.83 -7.88
C LEU A 231 -7.86 -3.94 -6.88
N ASN A 232 -7.50 -3.57 -5.64
CA ASN A 232 -7.23 -4.50 -4.55
C ASN A 232 -8.43 -5.38 -4.22
N ALA A 233 -9.65 -4.85 -4.23
CA ALA A 233 -10.85 -5.63 -3.97
C ALA A 233 -11.10 -6.69 -5.07
N LYS A 234 -10.97 -6.30 -6.35
CA LYS A 234 -11.11 -7.23 -7.48
C LYS A 234 -10.01 -8.28 -7.49
N LEU A 235 -8.76 -7.88 -7.24
CA LEU A 235 -7.65 -8.83 -7.12
C LEU A 235 -7.86 -9.75 -5.92
N GLY A 236 -8.26 -9.20 -4.78
CA GLY A 236 -8.49 -9.93 -3.53
C GLY A 236 -9.55 -11.01 -3.65
N ALA A 237 -10.57 -10.84 -4.48
CA ALA A 237 -11.59 -11.87 -4.76
C ALA A 237 -11.05 -13.07 -5.57
N ARG A 238 -9.88 -12.91 -6.20
CA ARG A 238 -9.23 -13.90 -7.07
C ARG A 238 -7.87 -14.37 -6.55
N ALA A 239 -7.33 -13.65 -5.57
CA ALA A 239 -6.05 -13.90 -4.95
C ALA A 239 -6.23 -14.79 -3.73
N ASP A 240 -6.23 -16.10 -3.96
CA ASP A 240 -6.01 -17.14 -2.96
C ASP A 240 -4.63 -17.79 -3.19
N CYS A 241 -4.22 -18.69 -2.30
CA CYS A 241 -2.92 -19.34 -2.43
C CYS A 241 -2.82 -20.25 -3.65
N ASP A 242 -3.93 -20.89 -4.06
CA ASP A 242 -3.99 -21.78 -5.22
C ASP A 242 -3.68 -21.03 -6.52
N ASN A 243 -4.02 -19.74 -6.58
CA ASN A 243 -3.73 -18.88 -7.73
C ASN A 243 -2.41 -18.12 -7.59
N LEU A 244 -2.11 -17.55 -6.43
CA LEU A 244 -0.92 -16.72 -6.21
C LEU A 244 0.38 -17.53 -6.25
N VAL A 245 0.38 -18.73 -5.66
CA VAL A 245 1.60 -19.53 -5.55
C VAL A 245 2.09 -19.97 -6.93
N PRO A 246 1.30 -20.62 -7.80
CA PRO A 246 1.79 -21.06 -9.11
C PRO A 246 2.25 -19.89 -9.99
N LEU A 247 1.51 -18.78 -9.93
CA LEU A 247 1.83 -17.53 -10.63
C LEU A 247 3.23 -17.04 -10.27
N TYR A 248 3.49 -16.77 -8.99
CA TYR A 248 4.76 -16.17 -8.57
C TYR A 248 5.90 -17.18 -8.60
N LYS A 249 5.62 -18.47 -8.44
CA LYS A 249 6.63 -19.53 -8.55
C LYS A 249 7.22 -19.62 -9.95
N LYS A 250 6.41 -19.40 -10.99
CA LYS A 250 6.88 -19.36 -12.39
C LYS A 250 7.86 -18.20 -12.63
N ASP A 251 7.60 -17.05 -12.01
CA ASP A 251 8.37 -15.82 -12.22
C ASP A 251 9.58 -15.69 -11.29
N PHE A 252 9.61 -16.44 -10.18
CA PHE A 252 10.58 -16.27 -9.11
C PHE A 252 12.03 -16.30 -9.59
N GLU A 253 12.42 -17.30 -10.38
CA GLU A 253 13.82 -17.42 -10.80
C GLU A 253 14.31 -16.24 -11.65
N ALA A 254 13.42 -15.65 -12.45
CA ALA A 254 13.73 -14.50 -13.29
C ALA A 254 13.75 -13.18 -12.49
N LYS A 255 12.91 -13.06 -11.46
CA LYS A 255 12.67 -11.81 -10.73
C LYS A 255 13.20 -11.78 -9.29
N LYS A 256 13.88 -12.85 -8.82
CA LYS A 256 14.41 -12.95 -7.43
C LYS A 256 15.47 -11.91 -7.04
N THR A 257 15.91 -11.06 -7.97
CA THR A 257 16.79 -9.92 -7.69
C THR A 257 16.07 -8.57 -7.74
N GLU A 258 14.79 -8.54 -8.09
CA GLU A 258 13.98 -7.32 -8.20
C GLU A 258 13.31 -7.02 -6.85
N VAL A 259 13.89 -6.11 -6.07
CA VAL A 259 13.41 -5.77 -4.71
C VAL A 259 11.93 -5.38 -4.67
N THR A 260 11.46 -4.55 -5.60
CA THR A 260 10.06 -4.12 -5.66
C THR A 260 9.12 -5.30 -5.92
N TRP A 261 9.50 -6.21 -6.83
CA TRP A 261 8.72 -7.42 -7.11
C TRP A 261 8.65 -8.33 -5.88
N LEU A 262 9.79 -8.58 -5.23
CA LEU A 262 9.84 -9.38 -4.00
C LEU A 262 8.99 -8.79 -2.87
N LYS A 263 9.04 -7.46 -2.65
CA LYS A 263 8.20 -6.77 -1.67
C LYS A 263 6.71 -6.98 -1.95
N ASN A 264 6.31 -6.82 -3.21
CA ASN A 264 4.92 -6.97 -3.64
C ASN A 264 4.43 -8.42 -3.46
N VAL A 265 5.22 -9.40 -3.89
CA VAL A 265 4.89 -10.83 -3.75
C VAL A 265 4.81 -11.21 -2.28
N ASN A 266 5.79 -10.82 -1.46
CA ASN A 266 5.81 -11.13 -0.04
C ASN A 266 4.57 -10.56 0.67
N ALA A 267 4.20 -9.32 0.38
CA ALA A 267 3.01 -8.68 0.94
C ALA A 267 1.72 -9.39 0.52
N ARG A 268 1.59 -9.79 -0.76
CA ARG A 268 0.38 -10.46 -1.26
C ARG A 268 0.22 -11.88 -0.71
N LEU A 269 1.30 -12.66 -0.68
CA LEU A 269 1.29 -14.00 -0.10
C LEU A 269 0.98 -13.93 1.40
N SER A 270 1.57 -12.99 2.14
CA SER A 270 1.27 -12.80 3.56
C SER A 270 -0.17 -12.35 3.80
N ALA A 271 -0.72 -11.45 2.98
CA ALA A 271 -2.09 -10.94 3.13
C ALA A 271 -3.17 -12.02 2.87
N LYS A 272 -2.78 -13.13 2.25
CA LYS A 272 -3.65 -14.27 1.92
C LYS A 272 -3.29 -15.52 2.72
N ASP A 273 -2.49 -15.36 3.78
CA ASP A 273 -2.05 -16.44 4.65
C ASP A 273 -1.36 -17.60 3.91
N CYS A 274 -0.70 -17.31 2.78
CA CYS A 274 0.07 -18.28 1.99
C CYS A 274 1.47 -18.50 2.56
N THR A 275 1.65 -18.29 3.86
CA THR A 275 2.97 -18.25 4.52
C THR A 275 3.59 -19.63 4.74
N GLU A 276 2.77 -20.68 4.67
CA GLU A 276 3.22 -22.07 4.79
C GLU A 276 3.77 -22.64 3.46
N ASP A 277 3.54 -21.97 2.33
CA ASP A 277 4.07 -22.42 1.04
C ASP A 277 5.58 -22.13 0.94
N PRO A 278 6.42 -23.06 0.43
CA PRO A 278 7.85 -22.84 0.25
C PRO A 278 8.21 -21.59 -0.55
N LEU A 279 7.34 -21.15 -1.46
CA LEU A 279 7.56 -19.93 -2.22
C LEU A 279 7.63 -18.69 -1.33
N PHE A 280 6.80 -18.61 -0.28
CA PHE A 280 6.83 -17.49 0.66
C PHE A 280 8.18 -17.39 1.36
N VAL A 281 8.71 -18.54 1.80
CA VAL A 281 10.05 -18.65 2.39
C VAL A 281 11.12 -18.19 1.39
N GLN A 282 11.07 -18.69 0.15
CA GLN A 282 12.03 -18.33 -0.91
C GLN A 282 12.04 -16.83 -1.21
N VAL A 283 10.86 -16.22 -1.31
CA VAL A 283 10.68 -14.78 -1.55
C VAL A 283 11.19 -13.96 -0.36
N SER A 284 10.82 -14.35 0.87
CA SER A 284 11.30 -13.69 2.10
C SER A 284 12.83 -13.76 2.23
N GLU A 285 13.44 -14.90 1.90
CA GLU A 285 14.89 -15.08 1.95
C GLU A 285 15.61 -14.25 0.88
N ALA A 286 15.12 -14.26 -0.36
CA ALA A 286 15.68 -13.43 -1.43
C ALA A 286 15.58 -11.95 -1.09
N LEU A 287 14.45 -11.49 -0.55
CA LEU A 287 14.26 -10.11 -0.11
C LEU A 287 15.23 -9.75 1.02
N HIS A 288 15.38 -10.63 2.02
CA HIS A 288 16.30 -10.42 3.13
C HIS A 288 17.77 -10.36 2.69
N GLN A 289 18.18 -11.16 1.70
CA GLN A 289 19.54 -11.11 1.15
C GLN A 289 19.85 -9.76 0.48
N LEU A 290 18.85 -9.12 -0.13
CA LEU A 290 19.01 -7.83 -0.80
C LEU A 290 18.88 -6.64 0.17
N GLU A 291 17.97 -6.75 1.14
CA GLU A 291 17.71 -5.73 2.16
C GLU A 291 17.65 -6.37 3.57
N PRO A 292 18.81 -6.70 4.17
CA PRO A 292 18.85 -7.32 5.48
C PRO A 292 18.43 -6.34 6.58
N SER A 293 17.64 -6.82 7.53
CA SER A 293 17.25 -6.06 8.72
C SER A 293 17.02 -7.00 9.90
N ALA A 294 17.13 -6.47 11.12
CA ALA A 294 16.82 -7.23 12.34
C ALA A 294 15.40 -7.83 12.29
N LYS A 295 14.42 -7.06 11.78
CA LYS A 295 13.02 -7.48 11.65
C LYS A 295 12.85 -8.61 10.63
N SER A 296 13.47 -8.51 9.45
CA SER A 296 13.38 -9.54 8.42
C SER A 296 14.09 -10.83 8.86
N ALA A 297 15.27 -10.74 9.47
CA ALA A 297 15.96 -11.89 10.07
C ALA A 297 15.10 -12.54 11.19
N TYR A 298 14.52 -11.75 12.10
CA TYR A 298 13.69 -12.31 13.18
C TYR A 298 12.46 -13.03 12.65
N SER A 299 11.82 -12.49 11.60
CA SER A 299 10.65 -13.09 10.96
C SER A 299 11.02 -14.38 10.21
N LEU A 300 12.15 -14.42 9.52
CA LEU A 300 12.69 -15.64 8.91
C LEU A 300 13.04 -16.70 9.95
N GLY A 301 13.57 -16.28 11.11
CA GLY A 301 13.77 -17.18 12.25
C GLY A 301 12.46 -17.78 12.74
N GLN A 302 11.39 -16.96 12.86
CA GLN A 302 10.04 -17.41 13.22
C GLN A 302 9.51 -18.48 12.27
N LEU A 303 9.64 -18.22 10.97
CA LEU A 303 9.20 -19.11 9.92
C LEU A 303 9.99 -20.43 9.93
N ALA A 304 11.32 -20.36 10.03
CA ALA A 304 12.14 -21.56 10.14
C ALA A 304 11.83 -22.38 11.41
N GLU A 305 11.46 -21.72 12.51
CA GLU A 305 11.03 -22.40 13.75
C GLU A 305 9.69 -23.11 13.58
N SER A 306 8.68 -22.48 12.95
CA SER A 306 7.38 -23.12 12.71
C SER A 306 7.50 -24.32 11.77
N GLU A 307 8.43 -24.30 10.81
CA GLU A 307 8.77 -25.42 9.94
C GLU A 307 9.63 -26.51 10.63
N GLY A 308 10.03 -26.32 11.89
CA GLY A 308 10.90 -27.24 12.63
C GLY A 308 12.38 -27.20 12.23
N LYS A 309 12.79 -26.28 11.33
CA LYS A 309 14.16 -26.08 10.84
C LYS A 309 15.02 -25.35 11.87
N SER A 310 15.29 -26.04 12.97
CA SER A 310 15.90 -25.50 14.19
C SER A 310 17.26 -24.83 14.00
N SER A 311 18.13 -25.37 13.15
CA SER A 311 19.45 -24.78 12.88
C SER A 311 19.33 -23.46 12.12
N LYS A 312 18.48 -23.43 11.09
CA LYS A 312 18.23 -22.23 10.28
C LYS A 312 17.55 -21.14 11.09
N ALA A 313 16.59 -21.51 11.95
CA ALA A 313 15.98 -20.57 12.89
C ALA A 313 17.01 -19.92 13.82
N LEU A 314 17.97 -20.69 14.32
CA LEU A 314 19.04 -20.18 15.17
C LEU A 314 19.97 -19.23 14.41
N GLU A 315 20.32 -19.53 13.17
CA GLU A 315 21.12 -18.64 12.31
C GLU A 315 20.42 -17.28 12.17
N TYR A 316 19.17 -17.28 11.73
CA TYR A 316 18.39 -16.05 11.57
C TYR A 316 18.16 -15.29 12.87
N TYR A 317 17.93 -15.96 14.00
CA TYR A 317 17.80 -15.23 15.27
C TYR A 317 19.10 -14.62 15.76
N ASN A 318 20.25 -15.25 15.52
CA ASN A 318 21.53 -14.64 15.87
C ASN A 318 21.79 -13.43 14.96
N GLU A 319 21.57 -13.56 13.66
CA GLU A 319 21.66 -12.43 12.72
C GLU A 319 20.72 -11.29 13.12
N ALA A 320 19.47 -11.61 13.49
CA ALA A 320 18.52 -10.63 13.98
C ALA A 320 19.04 -9.90 15.22
N ALA A 321 19.64 -10.63 16.17
CA ALA A 321 20.21 -10.06 17.38
C ALA A 321 21.47 -9.21 17.09
N GLU A 322 22.23 -9.52 16.04
CA GLU A 322 23.42 -8.77 15.60
C GLU A 322 23.04 -7.47 14.89
N LEU A 323 21.98 -7.50 14.06
CA LEU A 323 21.45 -6.33 13.35
C LEU A 323 20.63 -5.40 14.27
N GLU A 324 20.14 -5.91 15.41
CA GLU A 324 19.29 -5.14 16.32
C GLU A 324 20.09 -4.09 17.10
N THR A 325 19.61 -2.85 17.04
CA THR A 325 20.23 -1.69 17.70
C THR A 325 19.57 -1.39 19.05
N ASP A 326 18.26 -1.68 19.20
CA ASP A 326 17.56 -1.52 20.47
C ASP A 326 17.90 -2.66 21.43
N LYS A 327 18.43 -2.31 22.60
CA LYS A 327 18.85 -3.30 23.60
C LYS A 327 17.69 -4.10 24.19
N SER A 328 16.48 -3.52 24.28
CA SER A 328 15.32 -4.27 24.77
C SER A 328 14.84 -5.29 23.75
N ASP A 329 14.84 -4.96 22.46
CA ASP A 329 14.44 -5.88 21.39
C ASP A 329 15.50 -6.96 21.17
N GLN A 330 16.78 -6.61 21.23
CA GLN A 330 17.88 -7.58 21.23
C GLN A 330 17.73 -8.60 22.38
N ALA A 331 17.34 -8.14 23.58
CA ALA A 331 17.07 -9.01 24.71
C ALA A 331 15.88 -9.96 24.46
N LYS A 332 14.82 -9.51 23.78
CA LYS A 332 13.68 -10.36 23.41
C LYS A 332 14.09 -11.47 22.45
N ILE A 333 14.94 -11.17 21.47
CA ILE A 333 15.45 -12.16 20.51
C ILE A 333 16.23 -13.25 21.26
N TYR A 334 17.20 -12.88 22.09
CA TYR A 334 17.96 -13.84 22.90
C TYR A 334 17.07 -14.63 23.88
N TYR A 335 16.06 -13.99 24.47
CA TYR A 335 15.10 -14.66 25.35
C TYR A 335 14.31 -15.73 24.59
N ARG A 336 13.96 -15.49 23.32
CA ARG A 336 13.30 -16.48 22.46
C ARG A 336 14.20 -17.66 22.12
N ILE A 337 15.45 -17.40 21.71
CA ILE A 337 16.43 -18.47 21.49
C ILE A 337 16.58 -19.32 22.77
N ALA A 338 16.64 -18.68 23.94
CA ALA A 338 16.73 -19.37 25.22
C ALA A 338 15.52 -20.27 25.50
N ASN A 339 14.30 -19.80 25.22
CA ASN A 339 13.10 -20.63 25.34
C ASN A 339 13.16 -21.85 24.41
N ASN A 340 13.58 -21.68 23.16
CA ASN A 340 13.72 -22.78 22.21
C ASN A 340 14.67 -23.88 22.71
N TYR A 341 15.81 -23.50 23.30
CA TYR A 341 16.72 -24.47 23.93
C TYR A 341 16.14 -25.10 25.20
N LYS A 342 15.44 -24.30 26.02
CA LYS A 342 14.79 -24.78 27.26
C LYS A 342 13.73 -25.83 26.95
N ASP A 343 12.90 -25.60 25.93
CA ASP A 343 11.80 -26.49 25.56
C ASP A 343 12.32 -27.83 25.01
N LYS A 344 13.53 -27.84 24.43
CA LYS A 344 14.28 -29.05 24.04
C LYS A 344 15.04 -29.72 25.18
N GLY A 345 15.03 -29.16 26.39
CA GLY A 345 15.77 -29.67 27.55
C GLY A 345 17.26 -29.31 27.57
N SER A 346 17.76 -28.52 26.61
CA SER A 346 19.16 -28.07 26.52
C SER A 346 19.43 -26.90 27.48
N TYR A 347 19.32 -27.14 28.79
CA TYR A 347 19.35 -26.08 29.82
C TYR A 347 20.66 -25.29 29.89
N GLY A 348 21.80 -25.91 29.58
CA GLY A 348 23.09 -25.20 29.51
C GLY A 348 23.09 -24.11 28.45
N GLN A 349 22.61 -24.43 27.24
CA GLN A 349 22.48 -23.47 26.13
C GLN A 349 21.40 -22.44 26.42
N ALA A 350 20.24 -22.87 26.93
CA ALA A 350 19.16 -21.97 27.33
C ALA A 350 19.64 -20.89 28.30
N ARG A 351 20.37 -21.29 29.36
CA ARG A 351 20.96 -20.35 30.31
C ARG A 351 21.94 -19.38 29.66
N SER A 352 22.79 -19.85 28.76
CA SER A 352 23.74 -18.98 28.03
C SER A 352 22.99 -17.86 27.29
N PHE A 353 21.91 -18.19 26.58
CA PHE A 353 21.09 -17.21 25.88
C PHE A 353 20.26 -16.32 26.82
N TYR A 354 19.71 -16.84 27.93
CA TYR A 354 19.10 -15.98 28.94
C TYR A 354 20.11 -14.98 29.54
N ARG A 355 21.37 -15.38 29.73
CA ARG A 355 22.44 -14.45 30.16
C ARG A 355 22.77 -13.42 29.09
N LYS A 356 22.80 -13.79 27.80
CA LYS A 356 22.90 -12.80 26.70
C LYS A 356 21.74 -11.80 26.74
N ALA A 357 20.51 -12.28 26.95
CA ALA A 357 19.34 -11.41 27.10
C ALA A 357 19.47 -10.46 28.31
N LEU A 358 19.98 -10.96 29.45
CA LEU A 358 20.25 -10.16 30.64
C LEU A 358 21.38 -9.15 30.46
N ASN A 359 22.39 -9.46 29.64
CA ASN A 359 23.44 -8.51 29.28
C ASN A 359 22.88 -7.35 28.44
N SER A 360 21.92 -7.62 27.55
CA SER A 360 21.23 -6.58 26.78
C SER A 360 20.22 -5.81 27.66
N LYS A 361 19.49 -6.51 28.54
CA LYS A 361 18.48 -5.92 29.44
C LYS A 361 18.57 -6.53 30.85
N PRO A 362 19.34 -5.91 31.78
CA PRO A 362 19.48 -6.41 33.15
C PRO A 362 18.19 -6.45 33.96
N SER A 363 17.19 -5.63 33.58
CA SER A 363 15.85 -5.61 34.20
C SER A 363 14.91 -6.69 33.69
N LEU A 364 15.36 -7.61 32.83
CA LEU A 364 14.53 -8.70 32.30
C LEU A 364 14.34 -9.82 33.36
N GLY A 365 13.53 -9.54 34.38
CA GLY A 365 13.31 -10.46 35.51
C GLY A 365 12.79 -11.83 35.09
N SER A 366 12.02 -11.90 34.01
CA SER A 366 11.53 -13.16 33.45
C SER A 366 12.68 -14.12 33.08
N ALA A 367 13.83 -13.62 32.60
CA ALA A 367 14.99 -14.46 32.30
C ALA A 367 15.60 -15.07 33.56
N TYR A 368 15.73 -14.30 34.64
CA TYR A 368 16.16 -14.82 35.94
C TYR A 368 15.20 -15.90 36.47
N LEU A 369 13.89 -15.67 36.35
CA LEU A 369 12.88 -16.62 36.80
C LEU A 369 12.91 -17.92 35.98
N GLN A 370 13.13 -17.86 34.67
CA GLN A 370 13.29 -19.06 33.86
C GLN A 370 14.55 -19.85 34.23
N ILE A 371 15.68 -19.17 34.52
CA ILE A 371 16.88 -19.83 35.03
C ILE A 371 16.60 -20.53 36.38
N ALA A 372 15.91 -19.84 37.31
CA ALA A 372 15.51 -20.43 38.58
C ALA A 372 14.65 -21.70 38.39
N ASN A 373 13.68 -21.66 37.49
CA ASN A 373 12.82 -22.80 37.17
C ASN A 373 13.62 -23.99 36.61
N MET A 374 14.58 -23.73 35.71
CA MET A 374 15.45 -24.78 35.17
C MET A 374 16.34 -25.42 36.25
N TYR A 375 16.88 -24.62 37.18
CA TYR A 375 17.64 -25.14 38.32
C TYR A 375 16.78 -26.01 39.22
N ALA A 376 15.62 -25.51 39.64
CA ALA A 376 14.69 -26.25 40.49
C ALA A 376 14.25 -27.59 39.85
N LYS A 377 14.00 -27.60 38.53
CA LYS A 377 13.65 -28.82 37.78
C LYS A 377 14.81 -29.83 37.69
N SER A 378 16.05 -29.36 37.80
CA SER A 378 17.25 -30.19 37.71
C SER A 378 17.76 -30.66 39.08
N ALA A 379 17.16 -30.22 40.19
CA ALA A 379 17.64 -30.45 41.56
C ALA A 379 17.96 -31.94 41.86
N ASN A 380 17.06 -32.86 41.49
CA ASN A 380 17.23 -34.29 41.72
C ASN A 380 18.41 -34.92 40.97
N ASN A 381 18.83 -34.30 39.87
CA ASN A 381 19.86 -34.78 38.96
C ASN A 381 21.19 -34.03 39.11
N CYS A 382 21.26 -33.03 39.99
CA CYS A 382 22.39 -32.10 40.11
C CYS A 382 22.93 -32.03 41.55
N GLY A 383 23.29 -33.18 42.10
CA GLY A 383 23.92 -33.34 43.41
C GLY A 383 24.27 -34.81 43.66
N GLU A 384 25.21 -35.06 44.58
CA GLU A 384 25.73 -36.40 44.87
C GLU A 384 24.93 -37.09 46.00
N ASP A 385 24.39 -36.31 46.93
CA ASP A 385 23.62 -36.77 48.08
C ASP A 385 22.30 -35.98 48.23
N ALA A 386 21.47 -36.37 49.19
CA ALA A 386 20.18 -35.73 49.43
C ALA A 386 20.32 -34.24 49.78
N PHE A 387 21.38 -33.85 50.48
CA PHE A 387 21.62 -32.48 50.92
C PHE A 387 22.01 -31.58 49.74
N SER A 388 23.00 -31.97 48.94
CA SER A 388 23.49 -31.25 47.76
C SER A 388 22.44 -31.16 46.65
N LYS A 389 21.63 -32.21 46.44
CA LYS A 389 20.47 -32.15 45.52
C LYS A 389 19.45 -31.10 45.96
N ARG A 390 19.13 -31.06 47.26
CA ARG A 390 18.21 -30.04 47.80
C ARG A 390 18.84 -28.65 47.81
N ALA A 391 20.15 -28.52 47.96
CA ALA A 391 20.86 -27.23 47.97
C ALA A 391 20.68 -26.45 46.65
N VAL A 392 20.40 -27.14 45.53
CA VAL A 392 20.01 -26.51 44.25
C VAL A 392 18.81 -25.57 44.40
N TYR A 393 17.87 -25.86 45.32
CA TYR A 393 16.73 -25.01 45.56
C TYR A 393 17.09 -23.68 46.23
N TRP A 394 18.20 -23.58 46.98
CA TRP A 394 18.68 -22.27 47.43
C TRP A 394 19.14 -21.41 46.25
N LEU A 395 19.88 -22.01 45.31
CA LEU A 395 20.32 -21.30 44.09
C LEU A 395 19.13 -20.85 43.25
N ALA A 396 18.13 -21.72 43.08
CA ALA A 396 16.88 -21.38 42.40
C ALA A 396 16.15 -20.22 43.11
N ALA A 397 16.07 -20.26 44.44
CA ALA A 397 15.45 -19.18 45.24
C ALA A 397 16.19 -17.84 45.09
N ASP A 398 17.52 -17.85 44.99
CA ASP A 398 18.33 -16.65 44.79
C ASP A 398 18.05 -16.01 43.43
N TYR A 399 18.01 -16.81 42.35
CA TYR A 399 17.66 -16.32 41.01
C TYR A 399 16.21 -15.81 40.96
N ALA A 400 15.25 -16.49 41.58
CA ALA A 400 13.87 -16.02 41.68
C ALA A 400 13.76 -14.71 42.51
N SER A 401 14.55 -14.56 43.57
CA SER A 401 14.59 -13.32 44.36
C SER A 401 15.23 -12.16 43.59
N ARG A 402 16.24 -12.45 42.75
CA ARG A 402 16.82 -11.45 41.83
C ARG A 402 15.80 -11.02 40.79
N ALA A 403 15.02 -11.96 40.22
CA ALA A 403 13.94 -11.66 39.30
C ALA A 403 12.96 -10.63 39.89
N ALA A 404 12.49 -10.86 41.12
CA ALA A 404 11.58 -9.92 41.81
C ALA A 404 12.20 -8.54 42.06
N ARG A 405 13.52 -8.47 42.28
CA ARG A 405 14.24 -7.23 42.58
C ARG A 405 14.47 -6.37 41.34
N VAL A 406 14.81 -6.98 40.22
CA VAL A 406 15.12 -6.26 38.97
C VAL A 406 13.88 -5.94 38.15
N ASP A 407 12.77 -6.65 38.39
CA ASP A 407 11.51 -6.49 37.68
C ASP A 407 10.32 -6.52 38.66
N PRO A 408 9.89 -5.35 39.17
CA PRO A 408 8.77 -5.25 40.09
C PRO A 408 7.44 -5.79 39.52
N SER A 409 7.28 -5.80 38.19
CA SER A 409 6.04 -6.24 37.53
C SER A 409 5.74 -7.72 37.74
N ILE A 410 6.77 -8.54 37.95
CA ILE A 410 6.65 -9.98 38.22
C ILE A 410 6.97 -10.34 39.68
N SER A 411 7.18 -9.34 40.54
CA SER A 411 7.69 -9.52 41.90
C SER A 411 6.86 -10.49 42.74
N SER A 412 5.52 -10.44 42.64
CA SER A 412 4.63 -11.37 43.34
C SER A 412 4.92 -12.82 42.96
N ASN A 413 4.88 -13.15 41.66
CA ASN A 413 5.12 -14.50 41.15
C ASN A 413 6.55 -14.97 41.45
N ALA A 414 7.53 -14.09 41.27
CA ALA A 414 8.93 -14.39 41.52
C ALA A 414 9.22 -14.62 43.02
N ASN A 415 8.61 -13.85 43.92
CA ASN A 415 8.72 -14.05 45.37
C ASN A 415 8.01 -15.33 45.81
N GLN A 416 6.86 -15.67 45.21
CA GLN A 416 6.17 -16.93 45.48
C GLN A 416 7.05 -18.12 45.07
N ALA A 417 7.66 -18.08 43.88
CA ALA A 417 8.61 -19.10 43.44
C ALA A 417 9.81 -19.20 44.38
N ALA A 418 10.39 -18.06 44.79
CA ALA A 418 11.50 -18.03 45.73
C ALA A 418 11.15 -18.66 47.08
N ALA A 419 9.97 -18.35 47.64
CA ALA A 419 9.48 -18.94 48.88
C ALA A 419 9.28 -20.47 48.73
N ALA A 420 8.67 -20.90 47.62
CA ALA A 420 8.45 -22.31 47.33
C ALA A 420 9.77 -23.08 47.16
N TYR A 421 10.80 -22.49 46.57
CA TYR A 421 12.12 -23.10 46.48
C TYR A 421 12.82 -23.15 47.85
N ARG A 422 12.77 -22.09 48.66
CA ARG A 422 13.30 -22.11 50.04
C ARG A 422 12.66 -23.21 50.89
N GLY A 423 11.36 -23.45 50.74
CA GLY A 423 10.68 -24.54 51.46
C GLY A 423 11.11 -25.96 51.07
N ARG A 424 11.70 -26.14 49.88
CA ARG A 424 12.22 -27.44 49.40
C ARG A 424 13.73 -27.60 49.67
N ALA A 425 14.43 -26.50 49.87
CA ALA A 425 15.85 -26.48 50.19
C ALA A 425 16.13 -27.10 51.59
N PRO A 426 17.39 -27.40 51.92
CA PRO A 426 17.75 -27.87 53.26
C PRO A 426 17.36 -26.83 54.32
N GLN A 427 16.85 -27.32 55.45
CA GLN A 427 16.45 -26.52 56.61
C GLN A 427 17.54 -26.56 57.67
N LYS A 428 17.37 -25.79 58.75
CA LYS A 428 18.38 -25.65 59.82
C LYS A 428 18.84 -27.00 60.39
N SER A 429 17.93 -27.96 60.54
CA SER A 429 18.24 -29.33 60.98
C SER A 429 19.09 -30.10 59.96
N ASP A 430 18.80 -29.94 58.66
CA ASP A 430 19.56 -30.59 57.58
C ASP A 430 21.01 -30.06 57.54
N VAL A 431 21.19 -28.75 57.73
CA VAL A 431 22.53 -28.11 57.78
C VAL A 431 23.33 -28.64 58.97
N PHE A 432 22.72 -28.68 60.16
CA PHE A 432 23.36 -29.22 61.36
C PHE A 432 23.79 -30.69 61.18
N GLN A 433 22.91 -31.53 60.62
CA GLN A 433 23.22 -32.94 60.34
C GLN A 433 24.32 -33.13 59.29
N SER A 434 24.43 -32.20 58.34
CA SER A 434 25.47 -32.22 57.31
C SER A 434 26.86 -31.78 57.79
N SER A 435 27.01 -31.36 59.05
CA SER A 435 28.24 -30.78 59.62
C SER A 435 28.77 -29.56 58.81
N LYS A 436 27.86 -28.77 58.23
CA LYS A 436 28.15 -27.54 57.49
C LYS A 436 27.64 -26.32 58.24
N ASN A 437 28.13 -25.13 57.89
CA ASN A 437 27.80 -23.87 58.53
C ASN A 437 27.21 -22.86 57.54
N ALA A 438 26.45 -21.89 58.06
CA ALA A 438 26.01 -20.74 57.27
C ALA A 438 27.22 -20.03 56.65
N GLY A 439 27.11 -19.67 55.37
CA GLY A 439 28.20 -19.07 54.58
C GLY A 439 29.06 -20.07 53.82
N ASP A 440 29.04 -21.37 54.16
CA ASP A 440 29.78 -22.40 53.44
C ASP A 440 29.36 -22.44 51.97
N ALA A 441 30.33 -22.61 51.08
CA ALA A 441 30.09 -22.73 49.64
C ALA A 441 29.77 -24.18 49.27
N ILE A 442 28.71 -24.36 48.49
CA ILE A 442 28.30 -25.64 47.91
C ILE A 442 28.41 -25.50 46.39
N SER A 443 29.32 -26.27 45.80
CA SER A 443 29.40 -26.38 44.35
C SER A 443 28.27 -27.28 43.84
N ILE A 444 27.47 -26.77 42.91
CA ILE A 444 26.44 -27.53 42.21
C ILE A 444 27.03 -27.97 40.88
N GLY A 445 27.21 -29.29 40.71
CA GLY A 445 27.75 -29.91 39.50
C GLY A 445 26.77 -29.88 38.32
N CYS A 446 26.84 -30.90 37.46
CA CYS A 446 26.02 -31.05 36.24
C CYS A 446 26.14 -29.84 35.27
N TRP A 447 25.12 -29.61 34.43
CA TRP A 447 25.05 -28.44 33.56
C TRP A 447 24.96 -27.10 34.32
N ILE A 448 24.59 -27.12 35.61
CA ILE A 448 24.48 -25.92 36.44
C ILE A 448 25.87 -25.34 36.67
N GLY A 449 26.82 -26.08 37.26
CA GLY A 449 28.20 -25.59 37.40
C GLY A 449 28.32 -24.23 38.10
N GLU A 450 27.44 -23.95 39.07
CA GLU A 450 27.43 -22.72 39.86
C GLU A 450 27.54 -23.06 41.35
N THR A 451 27.94 -22.07 42.15
CA THR A 451 28.09 -22.23 43.59
C THR A 451 26.98 -21.46 44.31
N VAL A 452 26.38 -22.10 45.31
CA VAL A 452 25.47 -21.45 46.27
C VAL A 452 26.10 -21.42 47.65
N ARG A 453 25.82 -20.38 48.44
CA ARG A 453 26.25 -20.32 49.85
C ARG A 453 25.09 -20.71 50.76
N ILE A 454 25.40 -21.45 51.82
CA ILE A 454 24.38 -21.81 52.83
C ILE A 454 23.84 -20.51 53.45
N PRO A 455 22.53 -20.24 53.34
CA PRO A 455 21.95 -19.03 53.89
C PRO A 455 21.92 -19.07 55.43
N ASN A 456 21.72 -17.91 56.04
CA ASN A 456 21.43 -17.85 57.48
C ASN A 456 19.97 -18.26 57.70
N LEU A 457 19.72 -19.40 58.36
CA LEU A 457 18.43 -20.10 58.47
C LEU A 457 17.78 -20.03 59.86
#